data_AF-A0A3D1RD47-F1
#
_entry.id   AF-A0A3D1RD47-F1
#
_cell.length_a   1.000
_cell.length_b   1.000
_cell.length_c   1.000
_cell.angle_alpha   90.00
_cell.angle_beta   90.00
_cell.angle_gamma   90.00
#
_symmetry.space_group_name_H-M   'P 1'
#
loop_
_entity.id
_entity.type
_entity.pdbx_description
1 polymer ?
#
loop_
_entity_poly.entity_id
_entity_poly.type
_entity_poly.pdbx_seq_one_letter_code
_entity_poly.pdbx_strand_id
1 'polypeptide(L)'
;MKPGGKQLFKRIQDTLGKQEASFAYTLFEEYPGKTQEPVMDLSKLQQSGFKVYDAKEGARHLPPARSVVDLHIERLTDDYHTMKPSEILDVQMRAFETWYDIAVGHRLDSMIFIHGVGEGVLKQSLHEALKLKREVRSFTDATHPKYGSGATEVFFKK
;
A
#
# COMPACT_ATOMS: atom_id res chain seq x y z
N MET A 1 -23.69 18.82 -19.95
CA MET A 1 -22.86 18.50 -21.14
C MET A 1 -21.64 19.42 -21.13
N LYS A 2 -20.42 18.91 -21.37
CA LYS A 2 -19.25 19.79 -21.51
C LYS A 2 -19.41 20.66 -22.77
N PRO A 3 -19.10 21.97 -22.72
CA PRO A 3 -19.20 22.83 -23.89
C PRO A 3 -18.23 22.34 -24.96
N GLY A 4 -18.68 22.33 -26.22
CA GLY A 4 -17.79 22.05 -27.34
C GLY A 4 -16.70 23.13 -27.44
N GLY A 5 -15.52 22.76 -27.96
CA GLY A 5 -14.36 23.67 -28.01
C GLY A 5 -14.66 25.04 -28.64
N LYS A 6 -15.52 25.09 -29.66
CA LYS A 6 -15.95 26.36 -30.30
C LYS A 6 -16.75 27.27 -29.36
N GLN A 7 -17.63 26.71 -28.52
CA GLN A 7 -18.42 27.50 -27.56
C GLN A 7 -17.55 28.00 -26.40
N LEU A 8 -16.60 27.18 -25.95
CA LEU A 8 -15.64 27.58 -24.92
C LEU A 8 -14.74 28.72 -25.43
N PHE A 9 -14.23 28.59 -26.64
CA PHE A 9 -13.38 29.61 -27.27
C PHE A 9 -14.11 30.95 -27.42
N LYS A 10 -15.37 30.92 -27.89
CA LYS A 10 -16.20 32.12 -27.98
C LYS A 10 -16.41 32.79 -26.62
N ARG A 11 -16.70 32.02 -25.57
CA ARG A 11 -16.84 32.56 -24.20
C ARG A 11 -15.55 33.20 -23.70
N ILE A 12 -14.38 32.60 -23.98
CA ILE A 12 -13.09 33.20 -23.61
C ILE A 12 -12.90 34.56 -24.29
N GLN A 13 -13.19 34.65 -25.59
CA GLN A 13 -13.11 35.93 -26.33
C GLN A 13 -14.07 36.99 -25.78
N ASP A 14 -15.31 36.61 -25.49
CA ASP A 14 -16.31 37.54 -24.93
C ASP A 14 -15.89 38.05 -23.53
N THR A 15 -15.27 37.20 -22.71
CA THR A 15 -14.77 37.54 -21.37
C THR A 15 -13.58 38.51 -21.45
N LEU A 16 -12.66 38.26 -22.38
CA LEU A 16 -11.53 39.14 -22.67
C LEU A 16 -11.99 40.52 -23.17
N GLY A 17 -12.99 40.56 -24.06
CA GLY A 17 -13.55 41.81 -24.58
C GLY A 17 -14.24 42.66 -23.52
N LYS A 18 -14.79 42.04 -22.46
CA LYS A 18 -15.42 42.73 -21.33
C LYS A 18 -14.44 43.11 -20.20
N GLN A 19 -13.16 42.78 -20.33
CA GLN A 19 -12.13 42.96 -19.29
C GLN A 19 -12.45 42.21 -17.99
N GLU A 20 -13.16 41.09 -18.07
CA GLU A 20 -13.46 40.24 -16.92
C GLU A 20 -12.31 39.23 -16.69
N ALA A 21 -11.95 39.01 -15.42
CA ALA A 21 -10.86 38.10 -15.06
C ALA A 21 -11.23 36.61 -15.18
N SER A 22 -12.53 36.28 -15.19
CA SER A 22 -13.02 34.90 -15.25
C SER A 22 -14.46 34.83 -15.75
N PHE A 23 -14.89 33.65 -16.21
CA PHE A 23 -16.27 33.36 -16.56
C PHE A 23 -16.77 32.11 -15.82
N ALA A 24 -18.05 32.11 -15.45
CA ALA A 24 -18.71 30.93 -14.88
C ALA A 24 -19.36 30.09 -15.99
N TYR A 25 -19.21 28.76 -15.91
CA TYR A 25 -19.92 27.82 -16.77
C TYR A 25 -20.56 26.72 -15.93
N THR A 26 -21.90 26.69 -15.89
CA THR A 26 -22.65 25.63 -15.24
C THR A 26 -22.55 24.35 -16.05
N LEU A 27 -21.88 23.33 -15.48
CA LEU A 27 -21.70 22.04 -16.16
C LEU A 27 -22.96 21.17 -16.11
N PHE A 28 -23.68 21.24 -14.98
CA PHE A 28 -24.92 20.51 -14.69
C PHE A 28 -25.77 21.39 -13.77
N GLU A 29 -27.06 21.54 -14.08
CA GLU A 29 -28.03 22.13 -13.15
C GLU A 29 -28.45 21.10 -12.09
N GLU A 30 -28.65 19.87 -12.54
CA GLU A 30 -28.90 18.71 -11.70
C GLU A 30 -27.80 17.67 -11.94
N TYR A 31 -27.16 17.24 -10.85
CA TYR A 31 -26.07 16.27 -10.93
C TYR A 31 -26.65 14.90 -11.32
N PRO A 32 -26.12 14.21 -12.34
CA PRO A 32 -26.63 12.89 -12.70
C PRO A 32 -26.52 11.96 -11.50
N GLY A 33 -27.60 11.22 -11.20
CA GLY A 33 -27.61 10.26 -10.10
C GLY A 33 -26.43 9.29 -10.21
N LYS A 34 -25.86 8.90 -9.06
CA LYS A 34 -24.79 7.88 -9.04
C LYS A 34 -25.33 6.60 -9.71
N THR A 35 -24.74 6.20 -10.82
CA THR A 35 -24.89 4.85 -11.35
C THR A 35 -24.43 3.87 -10.27
N GLN A 36 -25.32 2.97 -9.85
CA GLN A 36 -24.94 1.88 -8.97
C GLN A 36 -23.98 0.99 -9.76
N GLU A 37 -22.71 0.97 -9.36
CA GLU A 37 -21.76 0.00 -9.87
C GLU A 37 -22.29 -1.41 -9.53
N PRO A 38 -22.19 -2.38 -10.45
CA PRO A 38 -22.63 -3.74 -10.17
C PRO A 38 -21.90 -4.24 -8.93
N VAL A 39 -22.66 -4.65 -7.91
CA VAL A 39 -22.11 -5.29 -6.72
C VAL A 39 -21.38 -6.54 -7.19
N MET A 40 -20.06 -6.57 -7.00
CA MET A 40 -19.24 -7.71 -7.37
C MET A 40 -19.72 -8.93 -6.58
N ASP A 41 -20.03 -10.03 -7.26
CA ASP A 41 -20.42 -11.27 -6.59
C ASP A 41 -19.17 -11.94 -5.98
N LEU A 42 -19.04 -11.79 -4.66
CA LEU A 42 -17.92 -12.32 -3.88
C LEU A 42 -18.18 -13.75 -3.38
N SER A 43 -19.32 -14.37 -3.73
CA SER A 43 -19.69 -15.72 -3.26
C SER A 43 -18.64 -16.77 -3.61
N LYS A 44 -18.04 -16.67 -4.80
CA LYS A 44 -16.95 -17.56 -5.26
C LYS A 44 -15.70 -17.46 -4.40
N LEU A 45 -15.38 -16.27 -3.87
CA LEU A 45 -14.23 -16.06 -2.98
C LEU A 45 -14.50 -16.63 -1.58
N GLN A 46 -15.74 -16.50 -1.09
CA GLN A 46 -16.14 -17.13 0.17
C GLN A 46 -16.08 -18.66 0.06
N GLN A 47 -16.53 -19.22 -1.06
CA GLN A 47 -16.47 -20.67 -1.31
C GLN A 47 -15.05 -21.22 -1.38
N SER A 48 -14.08 -20.44 -1.88
CA SER A 48 -12.65 -20.82 -1.88
C SER A 48 -11.95 -20.57 -0.54
N GLY A 49 -12.69 -20.20 0.51
CA GLY A 49 -12.18 -20.07 1.87
C GLY A 49 -11.58 -18.70 2.21
N PHE A 50 -11.69 -17.70 1.32
CA PHE A 50 -11.26 -16.34 1.64
C PHE A 50 -12.26 -15.68 2.59
N LYS A 51 -11.75 -15.02 3.62
CA LYS A 51 -12.56 -14.22 4.53
C LYS A 51 -12.93 -12.90 3.85
N VAL A 52 -14.21 -12.75 3.52
CA VAL A 52 -14.75 -11.54 2.91
C VAL A 52 -15.42 -10.71 4.00
N TYR A 53 -14.93 -9.48 4.19
CA TYR A 53 -15.46 -8.52 5.16
C TYR A 53 -16.03 -7.31 4.43
N ASP A 54 -17.04 -6.67 5.03
CA ASP A 54 -17.46 -5.33 4.60
C ASP A 54 -16.27 -4.37 4.73
N ALA A 55 -16.03 -3.52 3.73
CA ALA A 55 -14.92 -2.57 3.73
C ALA A 55 -14.92 -1.63 4.96
N LYS A 56 -16.09 -1.32 5.52
CA LYS A 56 -16.23 -0.52 6.76
C LYS A 56 -15.76 -1.27 7.99
N GLU A 57 -15.85 -2.59 7.99
CA GLU A 57 -15.49 -3.47 9.09
C GLU A 57 -14.12 -4.13 8.89
N GLY A 58 -13.50 -3.96 7.72
CA GLY A 58 -12.21 -4.57 7.37
C GLY A 58 -11.11 -4.25 8.39
N ALA A 59 -11.07 -3.00 8.87
CA ALA A 59 -10.12 -2.54 9.89
C ALA A 59 -10.16 -3.36 11.19
N ARG A 60 -11.35 -3.83 11.60
CA ARG A 60 -11.55 -4.59 12.85
C ARG A 60 -11.08 -6.04 12.75
N HIS A 61 -10.91 -6.55 11.53
CA HIS A 61 -10.53 -7.93 11.27
C HIS A 61 -9.06 -8.08 10.86
N LEU A 62 -8.31 -6.98 10.79
CA LEU A 62 -6.87 -7.05 10.58
C LEU A 62 -6.19 -7.66 11.82
N PRO A 63 -5.17 -8.52 11.63
CA PRO A 63 -4.29 -8.93 12.71
C PRO A 63 -3.71 -7.71 13.44
N PRO A 64 -3.41 -7.83 14.75
CA PRO A 64 -2.83 -6.72 15.50
C PRO A 64 -1.53 -6.25 14.86
N ALA A 65 -1.36 -4.93 14.77
CA ALA A 65 -0.13 -4.33 14.26
C ALA A 65 1.08 -4.70 15.12
N ARG A 66 2.23 -4.88 14.48
CA ARG A 66 3.53 -5.02 15.15
C ARG A 66 4.44 -3.92 14.65
N SER A 67 5.19 -3.27 15.52
CA SER A 67 6.21 -2.30 15.11
C SER A 67 7.55 -2.96 14.77
N VAL A 68 7.76 -4.22 15.20
CA VAL A 68 8.99 -4.98 14.97
C VAL A 68 8.63 -6.40 14.54
N VAL A 69 9.26 -6.87 13.47
CA VAL A 69 9.06 -8.22 12.92
C VAL A 69 10.42 -8.88 12.67
N ASP A 70 10.58 -10.09 13.19
CA ASP A 70 11.77 -10.91 12.98
C ASP A 70 11.54 -11.84 11.79
N LEU A 71 12.36 -11.68 10.75
CA LEU A 71 12.29 -12.44 9.49
C LEU A 71 13.30 -13.59 9.44
N HIS A 72 14.05 -13.87 10.51
CA HIS A 72 14.85 -15.10 10.57
C HIS A 72 13.94 -16.33 10.39
N ILE A 73 14.38 -17.30 9.58
CA ILE A 73 13.52 -18.41 9.17
C ILE A 73 13.02 -19.25 10.36
N GLU A 74 13.84 -19.35 11.41
CA GLU A 74 13.55 -20.00 12.69
C GLU A 74 12.39 -19.35 13.45
N ARG A 75 12.02 -18.11 13.09
CA ARG A 75 10.85 -17.42 13.63
C ARG A 75 9.59 -17.61 12.79
N LEU A 76 9.74 -18.11 11.57
CA LEU A 76 8.67 -18.19 10.58
C LEU A 76 8.16 -19.63 10.40
N THR A 77 9.02 -20.63 10.56
CA THR A 77 8.66 -22.05 10.44
C THR A 77 9.67 -22.95 11.13
N ASP A 78 9.22 -24.10 11.63
CA ASP A 78 10.06 -25.13 12.25
C ASP A 78 10.67 -26.10 11.19
N ASP A 79 10.06 -26.20 10.01
CA ASP A 79 10.44 -27.18 8.96
C ASP A 79 11.52 -26.66 7.98
N TYR A 80 12.29 -25.66 8.38
CA TYR A 80 13.23 -24.98 7.48
C TYR A 80 14.47 -25.81 7.13
N HIS A 81 14.78 -26.85 7.91
CA HIS A 81 15.99 -27.67 7.74
C HIS A 81 16.09 -28.41 6.40
N THR A 82 14.96 -28.67 5.74
CA THR A 82 14.91 -29.36 4.45
C THR A 82 14.76 -28.40 3.26
N MET A 83 14.66 -27.10 3.52
CA MET A 83 14.39 -26.09 2.49
C MET A 83 15.67 -25.67 1.76
N LYS A 84 15.54 -25.39 0.47
CA LYS A 84 16.59 -24.72 -0.32
C LYS A 84 16.69 -23.24 0.07
N PRO A 85 17.86 -22.61 -0.13
CA PRO A 85 18.02 -21.18 0.16
C PRO A 85 16.99 -20.26 -0.51
N SER A 86 16.58 -20.57 -1.75
CA SER A 86 15.53 -19.82 -2.46
C SER A 86 14.16 -19.96 -1.79
N GLU A 87 13.82 -21.16 -1.30
CA GLU A 87 12.54 -21.41 -0.62
C GLU A 87 12.49 -20.70 0.73
N ILE A 88 13.62 -20.66 1.44
CA ILE A 88 13.78 -19.88 2.67
C ILE A 88 13.54 -18.40 2.38
N LEU A 89 14.23 -17.84 1.38
CA LEU A 89 14.07 -16.44 1.00
C LEU A 89 12.62 -16.12 0.62
N ASP A 90 11.95 -17.02 -0.11
CA ASP A 90 10.54 -16.83 -0.48
C ASP A 90 9.62 -16.78 0.74
N VAL A 91 9.86 -17.61 1.76
CA VAL A 91 9.08 -17.58 3.02
C VAL A 91 9.32 -16.26 3.75
N GLN A 92 10.57 -15.81 3.84
CA GLN A 92 10.93 -14.56 4.50
C GLN A 92 10.32 -13.34 3.79
N MET A 93 10.36 -13.30 2.46
CA MET A 93 9.76 -12.23 1.67
C MET A 93 8.22 -12.24 1.75
N ARG A 94 7.58 -13.41 1.78
CA ARG A 94 6.13 -13.52 2.03
C ARG A 94 5.74 -13.00 3.41
N ALA A 95 6.54 -13.29 4.44
CA ALA A 95 6.31 -12.76 5.78
C ALA A 95 6.48 -11.24 5.80
N PHE A 96 7.52 -10.70 5.16
CA PHE A 96 7.71 -9.26 4.99
C PHE A 96 6.49 -8.60 4.36
N GLU A 97 6.02 -9.09 3.21
CA GLU A 97 4.85 -8.55 2.49
C GLU A 97 3.60 -8.53 3.38
N THR A 98 3.33 -9.63 4.07
CA THR A 98 2.18 -9.75 4.98
C THR A 98 2.22 -8.69 6.08
N TRP A 99 3.36 -8.53 6.74
CA TRP A 99 3.50 -7.58 7.84
C TRP A 99 3.56 -6.13 7.37
N TYR A 100 4.15 -5.88 6.20
CA TYR A 100 4.12 -4.59 5.53
C TYR A 100 2.66 -4.14 5.28
N ASP A 101 1.84 -5.02 4.69
CA ASP A 101 0.45 -4.70 4.38
C ASP A 101 -0.38 -4.46 5.65
N ILE A 102 -0.13 -5.23 6.71
CA ILE A 102 -0.74 -5.00 8.03
C ILE A 102 -0.32 -3.63 8.58
N ALA A 103 0.94 -3.24 8.48
CA ALA A 103 1.43 -1.93 8.94
C ALA A 103 0.75 -0.77 8.21
N VAL A 104 0.63 -0.89 6.89
CA VAL A 104 -0.09 0.08 6.04
C VAL A 104 -1.56 0.15 6.42
N GLY A 105 -2.22 -1.00 6.59
CA GLY A 105 -3.63 -1.08 7.00
C GLY A 105 -3.91 -0.43 8.35
N HIS A 106 -2.96 -0.53 9.29
CA HIS A 106 -3.03 0.13 10.60
C HIS A 106 -2.48 1.56 10.62
N ARG A 107 -1.98 2.07 9.49
CA ARG A 107 -1.38 3.42 9.38
C ARG A 107 -0.27 3.66 10.40
N LEU A 108 0.63 2.69 10.56
CA LEU A 108 1.80 2.87 11.42
C LEU A 108 2.70 4.00 10.91
N ASP A 109 3.34 4.74 11.82
CA ASP A 109 4.33 5.76 11.45
C ASP A 109 5.63 5.11 10.93
N SER A 110 6.09 4.03 11.58
CA SER A 110 7.26 3.24 11.16
C SER A 110 7.14 1.75 11.57
N MET A 111 7.97 0.91 10.95
CA MET A 111 8.11 -0.52 11.25
C MET A 111 9.56 -0.97 11.05
N ILE A 112 10.03 -1.89 11.88
CA ILE A 112 11.37 -2.48 11.82
C ILE A 112 11.29 -3.95 11.39
N PHE A 113 12.04 -4.31 10.35
CA PHE A 113 12.25 -5.69 9.92
C PHE A 113 13.66 -6.15 10.31
N ILE A 114 13.75 -7.24 11.07
CA ILE A 114 15.03 -7.86 11.45
C ILE A 114 15.32 -8.96 10.44
N HIS A 115 16.41 -8.82 9.68
CA HIS A 115 16.81 -9.75 8.63
C HIS A 115 18.18 -10.42 8.89
N GLY A 116 18.89 -10.02 9.95
CA GLY A 116 20.20 -10.55 10.32
C GLY A 116 21.38 -9.95 9.54
N VAL A 117 22.59 -10.37 9.88
CA VAL A 117 23.86 -9.81 9.34
C VAL A 117 24.55 -10.71 8.31
N GLY A 118 23.86 -11.72 7.78
CA GLY A 118 24.45 -12.73 6.88
C GLY A 118 25.00 -12.16 5.55
N GLU A 119 24.91 -12.91 4.47
CA GLU A 119 25.43 -12.47 3.15
C GLU A 119 24.71 -11.23 2.56
N GLY A 120 23.66 -10.74 3.23
CA GLY A 120 22.93 -9.55 2.81
C GLY A 120 21.89 -9.80 1.72
N VAL A 121 21.64 -11.05 1.33
CA VAL A 121 20.64 -11.40 0.32
C VAL A 121 19.24 -10.94 0.72
N LEU A 122 18.77 -11.29 1.92
CA LEU A 122 17.45 -10.87 2.41
C LEU A 122 17.35 -9.34 2.53
N LYS A 123 18.40 -8.69 3.07
CA LYS A 123 18.48 -7.22 3.13
C LYS A 123 18.30 -6.59 1.75
N GLN A 124 19.02 -7.09 0.74
CA GLN A 124 18.95 -6.56 -0.61
C GLN A 124 17.55 -6.76 -1.20
N SER A 125 16.95 -7.95 -1.02
CA SER A 125 15.58 -8.22 -1.47
C SER A 125 14.55 -7.30 -0.81
N LEU A 126 14.68 -7.04 0.49
CA LEU A 126 13.85 -6.07 1.21
C LEU A 126 14.01 -4.67 0.63
N HIS A 127 15.25 -4.21 0.42
CA HIS A 127 15.53 -2.88 -0.11
C HIS A 127 14.96 -2.71 -1.53
N GLU A 128 15.09 -3.72 -2.40
CA GLU A 128 14.49 -3.68 -3.73
C GLU A 128 12.96 -3.64 -3.68
N ALA A 129 12.33 -4.45 -2.80
CA ALA A 129 10.88 -4.42 -2.63
C ALA A 129 10.41 -3.05 -2.11
N LEU A 130 11.05 -2.51 -1.08
CA LEU A 130 10.68 -1.24 -0.44
C LEU A 130 10.78 -0.04 -1.39
N LYS A 131 11.74 -0.03 -2.32
CA LYS A 131 11.84 1.03 -3.35
C LYS A 131 10.61 1.10 -4.25
N LEU A 132 9.92 -0.02 -4.46
CA LEU A 132 8.75 -0.12 -5.33
C LEU A 132 7.43 0.18 -4.59
N LYS A 133 7.46 0.23 -3.25
CA LYS A 133 6.28 0.44 -2.42
C LYS A 133 5.87 1.90 -2.38
N ARG A 134 4.62 2.20 -2.76
CA ARG A 134 4.11 3.57 -2.86
C ARG A 134 3.89 4.21 -1.50
N GLU A 135 3.57 3.43 -0.48
CA GLU A 135 3.24 3.88 0.87
C GLU A 135 4.51 4.10 1.71
N VAL A 136 5.67 3.64 1.25
CA VAL A 136 6.97 3.91 1.87
C VAL A 136 7.39 5.34 1.56
N ARG A 137 7.73 6.10 2.61
CA ARG A 137 8.34 7.42 2.54
C ARG A 137 9.85 7.31 2.40
N SER A 138 10.46 6.52 3.27
CA SER A 138 11.90 6.29 3.33
C SER A 138 12.18 5.02 4.14
N PHE A 139 13.36 4.44 3.98
CA PHE A 139 13.84 3.36 4.83
C PHE A 139 15.34 3.53 5.08
N THR A 140 15.80 3.03 6.22
CA THR A 140 17.21 3.06 6.61
C THR A 140 17.61 1.74 7.24
N ASP A 141 18.88 1.39 7.13
CA ASP A 141 19.46 0.38 8.00
C ASP A 141 19.36 0.87 9.44
N ALA A 142 18.78 0.04 10.30
CA ALA A 142 18.61 0.30 11.72
C ALA A 142 19.62 -0.52 12.51
N THR A 143 20.33 0.13 13.43
CA THR A 143 21.13 -0.55 14.45
C THR A 143 20.32 -0.55 15.73
N HIS A 144 19.95 -1.73 16.23
CA HIS A 144 19.15 -1.84 17.45
C HIS A 144 19.97 -2.50 18.58
N PRO A 145 19.92 -2.01 19.83
CA PRO A 145 20.69 -2.60 20.93
C PRO A 145 20.44 -4.09 21.15
N LYS A 146 19.24 -4.58 20.84
CA LYS A 146 18.86 -6.00 20.97
C LYS A 146 19.23 -6.88 19.76
N TYR A 147 19.44 -6.30 18.57
CA TYR A 147 19.51 -7.06 17.30
C TYR A 147 20.68 -6.66 16.39
N GLY A 148 21.56 -5.76 16.85
CA GLY A 148 22.73 -5.32 16.11
C GLY A 148 22.38 -4.58 14.81
N SER A 149 23.27 -4.68 13.82
CA SER A 149 23.19 -3.98 12.52
C SER A 149 22.37 -4.75 11.46
N GLY A 150 21.53 -5.69 11.87
CA GLY A 150 20.80 -6.62 10.99
C GLY A 150 19.32 -6.28 10.81
N ALA A 151 18.97 -5.00 10.76
CA ALA A 151 17.58 -4.57 10.64
C ALA A 151 17.41 -3.39 9.67
N THR A 152 16.21 -3.28 9.11
CA THR A 152 15.77 -2.15 8.28
C THR A 152 14.56 -1.50 8.94
N GLU A 153 14.64 -0.19 9.21
CA GLU A 153 13.49 0.61 9.63
C GLU A 153 12.85 1.29 8.42
N VAL A 154 11.54 1.14 8.30
CA VAL A 154 10.70 1.66 7.22
C VAL A 154 9.78 2.72 7.80
N PHE A 155 9.75 3.89 7.16
CA PHE A 155 8.88 5.01 7.51
C PHE A 155 7.77 5.14 6.46
N PHE A 156 6.52 5.21 6.90
CA PHE A 156 5.36 5.26 6.00
C PHE A 156 4.89 6.69 5.73
N LYS A 157 4.17 6.86 4.61
CA LYS A 157 3.43 8.09 4.27
C LYS A 157 2.13 8.16 5.07
N LYS A 158 1.71 9.37 5.42
CA LYS A 158 0.43 9.63 6.09
C LYS A 158 -0.71 9.84 5.09
#